data_AF-A0A9P5J433-F1
#
_entry.id   AF-A0A9P5J433-F1
#
_cell.length_a   1.000
_cell.length_b   1.000
_cell.length_c   1.000
_cell.angle_alpha   90.00
_cell.angle_beta   90.00
_cell.angle_gamma   90.00
#
_symmetry.space_group_name_H-M   'P 1'
#
loop_
_entity.id
_entity.type
_entity.pdbx_description
1 polymer ?
#
loop_
_entity_poly.entity_id
_entity_poly.type
_entity_poly.pdbx_seq_one_letter_code
_entity_poly.pdbx_strand_id
1 'polypeptide(L)'
;MKYSSVALAAVAALATSTSAFTITFQNSCSYTIWPAIGKAPNGVPDTSVAYGTTLSAGASVSYSIADTETGIRAWGRTGCDSTGSNCATGGCDGGLVCTDAGITSGVILSEYGYADFGADYGGERISWDLSRVDATINIDTLVTASDGAAQALCTAASCPDDQAYSYSTDYAADRNSALGTTFTHTFCG
;
A
#
# COMPACT_ATOMS: atom_id res chain seq x y z
N MET A 1 -50.06 29.77 -33.59
CA MET A 1 -48.59 29.91 -33.63
C MET A 1 -48.01 29.04 -32.55
N LYS A 2 -47.14 28.10 -32.95
CA LYS A 2 -46.50 27.07 -32.10
C LYS A 2 -45.32 27.67 -31.37
N TYR A 3 -45.21 27.50 -30.05
CA TYR A 3 -43.92 27.50 -29.35
C TYR A 3 -44.00 26.50 -28.20
N SER A 4 -43.50 25.28 -28.44
CA SER A 4 -43.28 24.28 -27.40
C SER A 4 -41.85 24.50 -26.89
N SER A 5 -41.72 24.95 -25.64
CA SER A 5 -40.43 25.21 -25.02
C SER A 5 -39.89 23.91 -24.44
N VAL A 6 -38.84 23.35 -25.04
CA VAL A 6 -38.09 22.23 -24.45
C VAL A 6 -37.10 22.83 -23.46
N ALA A 7 -37.34 22.63 -22.16
CA ALA A 7 -36.38 22.98 -21.12
C ALA A 7 -35.27 21.92 -21.10
N LEU A 8 -34.05 22.31 -21.46
CA LEU A 8 -32.86 21.47 -21.36
C LEU A 8 -32.37 21.50 -19.90
N ALA A 9 -32.66 20.45 -19.12
CA ALA A 9 -32.10 20.31 -17.78
C ALA A 9 -30.61 19.94 -17.89
N ALA A 10 -29.72 20.88 -17.61
CA ALA A 10 -28.30 20.61 -17.46
C ALA A 10 -28.05 19.85 -16.15
N VAL A 11 -27.75 18.55 -16.23
CA VAL A 11 -27.27 17.78 -15.09
C VAL A 11 -25.82 18.19 -14.83
N ALA A 12 -25.59 19.01 -13.82
CA ALA A 12 -24.24 19.31 -13.34
C ALA A 12 -23.70 18.05 -12.64
N ALA A 13 -22.75 17.37 -13.27
CA ALA A 13 -22.00 16.31 -12.63
C ALA A 13 -21.11 16.94 -11.55
N LEU A 14 -21.47 16.76 -10.28
CA LEU A 14 -20.58 17.06 -9.16
C LEU A 14 -19.44 16.02 -9.20
N ALA A 15 -18.25 16.45 -9.63
CA ALA A 15 -17.04 15.67 -9.43
C ALA A 15 -16.71 15.70 -7.93
N THR A 16 -17.16 14.71 -7.18
CA THR A 16 -16.68 14.46 -5.83
C THR A 16 -15.22 14.05 -5.95
N SER A 17 -14.30 14.97 -5.63
CA SER A 17 -12.89 14.62 -5.46
C SER A 17 -12.82 13.77 -4.20
N THR A 18 -12.77 12.45 -4.35
CA THR A 18 -12.42 11.57 -3.23
C THR A 18 -10.96 11.84 -2.90
N SER A 19 -10.67 12.17 -1.64
CA SER A 19 -9.30 12.30 -1.18
C SER A 19 -8.67 10.90 -1.12
N ALA A 20 -7.40 10.80 -1.49
CA ALA A 20 -6.72 9.53 -1.65
C ALA A 20 -5.23 9.69 -1.38
N PHE A 21 -4.67 8.80 -0.57
CA PHE A 21 -3.23 8.63 -0.46
C PHE A 21 -2.71 7.81 -1.64
N THR A 22 -1.41 7.90 -1.91
CA THR A 22 -0.79 7.20 -3.04
C THR A 22 0.30 6.27 -2.53
N ILE A 23 0.34 5.04 -3.03
CA ILE A 23 1.48 4.14 -2.87
C ILE A 23 2.24 4.11 -4.19
N THR A 24 3.50 4.53 -4.16
CA THR A 24 4.45 4.45 -5.27
C THR A 24 5.44 3.33 -5.01
N PHE A 25 5.44 2.30 -5.84
CA PHE A 25 6.51 1.31 -5.83
C PHE A 25 7.65 1.74 -6.71
N GLN A 26 8.87 1.66 -6.17
CA GLN A 26 10.12 1.88 -6.89
C GLN A 26 10.99 0.62 -6.81
N ASN A 27 11.33 0.05 -7.96
CA ASN A 27 12.22 -1.10 -8.02
C ASN A 27 13.67 -0.64 -8.23
N SER A 28 14.44 -0.50 -7.14
CA SER A 28 15.88 -0.23 -7.22
C SER A 28 16.73 -1.51 -7.28
N CYS A 29 16.09 -2.68 -7.29
CA CYS A 29 16.77 -3.95 -7.46
C CYS A 29 17.30 -4.11 -8.90
N SER A 30 18.33 -4.93 -9.06
CA SER A 30 18.87 -5.28 -10.38
C SER A 30 18.03 -6.34 -11.13
N TYR A 31 16.85 -6.68 -10.63
CA TYR A 31 15.98 -7.73 -11.14
C TYR A 31 14.51 -7.30 -11.11
N THR A 32 13.67 -7.97 -11.90
CA THR A 32 12.22 -7.74 -11.92
C THR A 32 11.57 -8.20 -10.63
N ILE A 33 10.64 -7.40 -10.13
CA ILE A 33 9.79 -7.72 -8.98
C ILE A 33 8.31 -7.65 -9.38
N TRP A 34 7.43 -8.20 -8.55
CA TRP A 34 5.99 -8.13 -8.75
C TRP A 34 5.32 -7.50 -7.53
N PRO A 35 5.31 -6.17 -7.39
CA PRO A 35 4.68 -5.55 -6.24
C PRO A 35 3.17 -5.80 -6.27
N ALA A 36 2.59 -5.88 -5.07
CA ALA A 36 1.16 -6.09 -4.89
C ALA A 36 0.63 -5.19 -3.78
N ILE A 37 -0.65 -4.85 -3.88
CA ILE A 37 -1.44 -4.18 -2.86
C ILE A 37 -2.70 -5.01 -2.66
N GLY A 38 -3.10 -5.24 -1.42
CA GLY A 38 -4.40 -5.81 -1.10
C GLY A 38 -4.98 -5.23 0.17
N LYS A 39 -6.25 -5.53 0.41
CA LYS A 39 -6.99 -5.04 1.56
C LYS A 39 -7.51 -6.19 2.40
N ALA A 40 -7.23 -6.15 3.70
CA ALA A 40 -7.73 -7.10 4.68
C ALA A 40 -8.07 -6.43 6.03
N PRO A 41 -9.14 -5.62 6.09
CA PRO A 41 -9.60 -5.04 7.34
C PRO A 41 -9.89 -6.15 8.36
N ASN A 42 -9.35 -6.01 9.57
CA ASN A 42 -9.44 -7.03 10.63
C ASN A 42 -8.91 -8.41 10.21
N GLY A 43 -7.98 -8.47 9.26
CA GLY A 43 -7.38 -9.71 8.77
C GLY A 43 -8.27 -10.52 7.83
N VAL A 44 -9.38 -9.95 7.32
CA VAL A 44 -10.28 -10.63 6.39
C VAL A 44 -10.11 -10.05 4.99
N PRO A 45 -9.69 -10.83 3.98
CA PRO A 45 -9.49 -10.33 2.62
C PRO A 45 -10.74 -9.68 2.01
N ASP A 46 -10.53 -8.55 1.37
CA ASP A 46 -11.51 -7.77 0.63
C ASP A 46 -10.87 -7.31 -0.69
N THR A 47 -11.46 -7.73 -1.82
CA THR A 47 -10.92 -7.45 -3.15
C THR A 47 -11.32 -6.08 -3.71
N SER A 48 -11.95 -5.20 -2.91
CA SER A 48 -12.28 -3.83 -3.32
C SER A 48 -11.05 -2.95 -3.58
N VAL A 49 -9.92 -3.28 -2.94
CA VAL A 49 -8.61 -2.71 -3.25
C VAL A 49 -7.63 -3.86 -3.49
N ALA A 50 -7.29 -4.09 -4.75
CA ALA A 50 -6.36 -5.13 -5.16
C ALA A 50 -5.57 -4.67 -6.39
N TYR A 51 -4.26 -4.58 -6.26
CA TYR A 51 -3.36 -4.24 -7.34
C TYR A 51 -2.20 -5.23 -7.41
N GLY A 52 -1.71 -5.44 -8.61
CA GLY A 52 -0.47 -6.18 -8.82
C GLY A 52 0.02 -5.97 -10.24
N THR A 53 1.33 -5.90 -10.39
CA THR A 53 1.96 -5.69 -11.69
C THR A 53 3.35 -6.31 -11.71
N THR A 54 3.90 -6.45 -12.91
CA THR A 54 5.32 -6.77 -13.11
C THR A 54 6.08 -5.45 -13.19
N LEU A 55 7.13 -5.27 -12.38
CA LEU A 55 7.91 -4.05 -12.32
C LEU A 55 9.39 -4.35 -12.62
N SER A 56 9.85 -3.90 -13.78
CA SER A 56 11.25 -4.09 -14.23
C SER A 56 12.24 -3.31 -13.35
N ALA A 57 13.51 -3.69 -13.38
CA ALA A 57 14.59 -2.97 -12.69
C ALA A 57 14.61 -1.49 -13.07
N GLY A 58 14.71 -0.60 -12.08
CA GLY A 58 14.72 0.86 -12.23
C GLY A 58 13.35 1.48 -12.53
N ALA A 59 12.29 0.69 -12.70
CA ALA A 59 10.95 1.20 -12.98
C ALA A 59 10.21 1.63 -11.70
N SER A 60 9.16 2.44 -11.88
CA SER A 60 8.25 2.82 -10.80
C SER A 60 6.80 2.81 -11.29
N VAL A 61 5.86 2.58 -10.36
CA VAL A 61 4.41 2.59 -10.61
C VAL A 61 3.70 3.16 -9.39
N SER A 62 2.56 3.82 -9.57
CA SER A 62 1.79 4.44 -8.47
C SER A 62 0.31 4.04 -8.52
N TYR A 63 -0.29 3.88 -7.33
CA TYR A 63 -1.69 3.56 -7.15
C TYR A 63 -2.31 4.50 -6.12
N SER A 64 -3.45 5.09 -6.44
CA SER A 64 -4.21 5.94 -5.52
C SER A 64 -5.25 5.09 -4.78
N ILE A 65 -5.31 5.26 -3.46
CA ILE A 65 -6.17 4.51 -2.54
C ILE A 65 -6.96 5.54 -1.74
N ALA A 66 -8.29 5.36 -1.63
CA ALA A 66 -9.10 6.32 -0.91
C ALA A 66 -8.62 6.48 0.54
N ASP A 67 -8.61 7.72 1.03
CA ASP A 67 -8.10 8.03 2.37
C ASP A 67 -8.87 7.34 3.50
N THR A 68 -10.10 6.89 3.22
CA THR A 68 -10.95 6.19 4.18
C THR A 68 -10.71 4.68 4.24
N GLU A 69 -9.80 4.14 3.44
CA GLU A 69 -9.50 2.71 3.43
C GLU A 69 -8.70 2.29 4.66
N THR A 70 -8.94 1.06 5.12
CA THR A 70 -8.25 0.46 6.28
C THR A 70 -7.77 -0.94 5.96
N GLY A 71 -6.68 -1.37 6.60
CA GLY A 71 -6.14 -2.73 6.42
C GLY A 71 -5.50 -2.92 5.05
N ILE A 72 -4.94 -1.85 4.47
CA ILE A 72 -4.19 -1.91 3.22
C ILE A 72 -2.82 -2.49 3.52
N ARG A 73 -2.40 -3.45 2.69
CA ARG A 73 -1.08 -4.10 2.76
C ARG A 73 -0.42 -4.01 1.40
N ALA A 74 0.87 -3.70 1.39
CA ALA A 74 1.68 -3.63 0.19
C ALA A 74 3.01 -4.34 0.38
N TRP A 75 3.46 -5.09 -0.62
CA TRP A 75 4.70 -5.89 -0.54
C TRP A 75 5.29 -6.18 -1.92
N GLY A 76 6.53 -6.68 -1.93
CA GLY A 76 7.23 -7.11 -3.14
C GLY A 76 7.33 -8.63 -3.23
N ARG A 77 7.16 -9.15 -4.46
CA ARG A 77 7.30 -10.59 -4.76
C ARG A 77 8.46 -10.81 -5.73
N THR A 78 9.11 -11.97 -5.64
CA THR A 78 10.26 -12.32 -6.50
C THR A 78 10.08 -13.65 -7.21
N GLY A 79 10.70 -13.79 -8.39
CA GLY A 79 10.77 -15.05 -9.11
C GLY A 79 9.43 -15.64 -9.53
N CYS A 80 8.42 -14.80 -9.81
CA CYS A 80 7.12 -15.27 -10.28
C CYS A 80 7.19 -15.73 -11.74
N ASP A 81 6.27 -16.62 -12.12
CA ASP A 81 6.09 -17.03 -13.51
C ASP A 81 5.41 -15.94 -14.36
N SER A 82 5.18 -16.22 -15.64
CA SER A 82 4.58 -15.25 -16.58
C SER A 82 3.15 -14.83 -16.23
N THR A 83 2.46 -15.55 -15.36
CA THR A 83 1.12 -15.22 -14.88
C THR A 83 1.14 -14.42 -13.57
N GLY A 84 2.32 -14.15 -13.01
CA GLY A 84 2.49 -13.56 -11.68
C GLY A 84 2.22 -14.55 -10.54
N SER A 85 2.15 -15.85 -10.85
CA SER A 85 1.97 -16.92 -9.87
C SER A 85 3.31 -17.61 -9.56
N ASN A 86 3.28 -18.60 -8.65
CA ASN A 86 4.44 -19.46 -8.34
C ASN A 86 5.71 -18.67 -8.00
N CYS A 87 5.56 -17.56 -7.28
CA CYS A 87 6.66 -16.72 -6.86
C CYS A 87 7.60 -17.46 -5.89
N ALA A 88 8.90 -17.22 -6.01
CA ALA A 88 9.92 -17.74 -5.10
C ALA A 88 9.74 -17.18 -3.68
N THR A 89 9.32 -15.92 -3.56
CA THR A 89 8.98 -15.28 -2.28
C THR A 89 7.79 -14.34 -2.45
N GLY A 90 7.03 -14.13 -1.36
CA GLY A 90 5.91 -13.19 -1.33
C GLY A 90 4.71 -13.59 -2.19
N GLY A 91 4.63 -14.85 -2.63
CA GLY A 91 3.49 -15.35 -3.41
C GLY A 91 2.15 -15.12 -2.72
N CYS A 92 1.08 -15.08 -3.53
CA CYS A 92 -0.26 -14.84 -3.06
C CYS A 92 -1.27 -15.61 -3.94
N ASP A 93 -2.47 -15.81 -3.43
CA ASP A 93 -3.59 -16.31 -4.24
C ASP A 93 -4.03 -15.25 -5.26
N GLY A 94 -4.47 -15.68 -6.46
CA GLY A 94 -5.01 -14.79 -7.50
C GLY A 94 -4.06 -14.49 -8.67
N GLY A 95 -2.79 -14.92 -8.57
CA GLY A 95 -1.78 -14.72 -9.63
C GLY A 95 -1.23 -13.29 -9.62
N LEU A 96 -1.23 -12.60 -10.76
CA LEU A 96 -0.66 -11.25 -10.84
C LEU A 96 -1.33 -10.26 -9.88
N VAL A 97 -2.67 -10.31 -9.74
CA VAL A 97 -3.42 -9.47 -8.81
C VAL A 97 -3.92 -10.33 -7.66
N CYS A 98 -3.41 -10.06 -6.46
CA CYS A 98 -3.65 -10.89 -5.30
C CYS A 98 -5.08 -10.76 -4.76
N THR A 99 -5.66 -11.86 -4.27
CA THR A 99 -7.01 -11.90 -3.67
C THR A 99 -7.02 -12.18 -2.18
N ASP A 100 -5.88 -12.53 -1.59
CA ASP A 100 -5.72 -12.83 -0.16
C ASP A 100 -5.12 -11.67 0.64
N ALA A 101 -4.87 -10.52 -0.02
CA ALA A 101 -4.23 -9.35 0.54
C ALA A 101 -2.88 -9.60 1.25
N GLY A 102 -2.11 -10.57 0.74
CA GLY A 102 -0.77 -10.86 1.25
C GLY A 102 -0.77 -11.59 2.60
N ILE A 103 -1.93 -12.08 3.07
CA ILE A 103 -2.03 -12.90 4.29
C ILE A 103 -1.08 -14.10 4.23
N THR A 104 -0.94 -14.71 3.05
CA THR A 104 -0.08 -15.89 2.88
C THR A 104 1.34 -15.56 2.40
N SER A 105 1.65 -14.28 2.22
CA SER A 105 2.90 -13.87 1.56
C SER A 105 4.16 -14.25 2.35
N GLY A 106 4.09 -14.27 3.69
CA GLY A 106 5.19 -14.65 4.58
C GLY A 106 6.41 -13.73 4.48
N VAL A 107 6.24 -12.53 3.94
CA VAL A 107 7.32 -11.56 3.72
C VAL A 107 6.98 -10.21 4.33
N ILE A 108 7.98 -9.34 4.48
CA ILE A 108 7.81 -8.00 5.01
C ILE A 108 6.69 -7.26 4.26
N LEU A 109 5.79 -6.68 5.04
CA LEU A 109 4.66 -5.90 4.57
C LEU A 109 4.88 -4.43 4.93
N SER A 110 4.36 -3.54 4.10
CA SER A 110 3.97 -2.21 4.58
C SER A 110 2.46 -2.18 4.76
N GLU A 111 2.01 -1.69 5.91
CA GLU A 111 0.61 -1.65 6.30
C GLU A 111 0.13 -0.20 6.39
N TYR A 112 -1.12 0.06 5.98
CA TYR A 112 -1.70 1.40 5.94
C TYR A 112 -3.19 1.36 6.33
N GLY A 113 -3.67 2.43 6.94
CA GLY A 113 -5.10 2.60 7.16
C GLY A 113 -5.49 3.95 7.73
N TYR A 114 -6.70 4.37 7.38
CA TYR A 114 -7.38 5.49 8.01
C TYR A 114 -7.46 5.31 9.53
N ALA A 115 -7.14 6.37 10.27
CA ALA A 115 -7.40 6.47 11.69
C ALA A 115 -7.64 7.92 12.10
N ASP A 116 -8.46 8.13 13.14
CA ASP A 116 -8.59 9.42 13.82
C ASP A 116 -7.84 9.36 15.15
N PHE A 117 -6.72 10.08 15.23
CA PHE A 117 -5.88 10.15 16.42
C PHE A 117 -6.37 11.22 17.42
N GLY A 118 -7.43 11.96 17.09
CA GLY A 118 -7.94 13.07 17.89
C GLY A 118 -7.17 14.37 17.66
N ALA A 119 -7.78 15.49 18.05
CA ALA A 119 -7.29 16.83 17.74
C ALA A 119 -5.87 17.10 18.27
N ASP A 120 -5.53 16.54 19.43
CA ASP A 120 -4.22 16.73 20.07
C ASP A 120 -3.09 15.93 19.38
N TYR A 121 -3.44 14.96 18.53
CA TYR A 121 -2.49 14.06 17.86
C TYR A 121 -2.63 14.10 16.33
N GLY A 122 -3.16 15.22 15.80
CA GLY A 122 -3.19 15.50 14.37
C GLY A 122 -4.45 15.04 13.62
N GLY A 123 -5.49 14.58 14.33
CA GLY A 123 -6.82 14.28 13.79
C GLY A 123 -6.88 13.06 12.87
N GLU A 124 -7.66 13.18 11.79
CA GLU A 124 -7.79 12.17 10.74
C GLU A 124 -6.50 12.05 9.92
N ARG A 125 -5.93 10.85 9.87
CA ARG A 125 -4.61 10.57 9.30
C ARG A 125 -4.57 9.17 8.68
N ILE A 126 -3.49 8.90 7.95
CA ILE A 126 -3.14 7.54 7.54
C ILE A 126 -2.13 7.00 8.54
N SER A 127 -2.52 6.00 9.34
CA SER A 127 -1.60 5.17 10.09
C SER A 127 -0.83 4.28 9.13
N TRP A 128 0.47 4.08 9.37
CA TRP A 128 1.28 3.20 8.55
C TRP A 128 2.51 2.68 9.29
N ASP A 129 3.01 1.54 8.85
CA ASP A 129 4.19 0.89 9.40
C ASP A 129 4.80 -0.10 8.40
N LEU A 130 6.00 -0.58 8.72
CA LEU A 130 6.47 -1.87 8.19
C LEU A 130 6.17 -2.96 9.23
N SER A 131 5.89 -4.16 8.74
CA SER A 131 5.57 -5.31 9.59
C SER A 131 6.33 -6.53 9.13
N ARG A 132 7.02 -7.18 10.08
CA ARG A 132 7.68 -8.47 9.90
C ARG A 132 7.16 -9.52 10.89
N VAL A 133 5.99 -9.29 11.48
CA VAL A 133 5.32 -10.23 12.37
C VAL A 133 5.06 -11.53 11.60
N ASP A 134 5.63 -12.63 12.09
CA ASP A 134 5.58 -13.95 11.44
C ASP A 134 6.06 -13.96 9.97
N ALA A 135 6.91 -13.01 9.59
CA ALA A 135 7.35 -12.82 8.21
C ALA A 135 8.87 -12.68 8.08
N THR A 136 9.37 -12.85 6.86
CA THR A 136 10.80 -12.70 6.52
C THR A 136 11.04 -11.46 5.66
N ILE A 137 12.25 -10.88 5.70
CA ILE A 137 12.62 -9.80 4.79
C ILE A 137 13.14 -10.45 3.49
N ASN A 138 12.27 -10.55 2.48
CA ASN A 138 12.65 -11.10 1.18
C ASN A 138 13.34 -10.07 0.27
N ILE A 139 12.99 -8.80 0.43
CA ILE A 139 13.57 -7.66 -0.29
C ILE A 139 13.75 -6.52 0.71
N ASP A 140 14.95 -5.94 0.73
CA ASP A 140 15.23 -4.72 1.50
C ASP A 140 14.22 -3.64 1.11
N THR A 141 13.61 -3.02 2.12
CA THR A 141 12.42 -2.20 1.95
C THR A 141 12.57 -0.90 2.72
N LEU A 142 12.44 0.21 2.00
CA LEU A 142 12.37 1.57 2.53
C LEU A 142 10.99 2.17 2.21
N VAL A 143 10.32 2.71 3.22
CA VAL A 143 9.11 3.52 3.04
C VAL A 143 9.38 4.95 3.49
N THR A 144 9.09 5.89 2.60
CA THR A 144 9.15 7.35 2.87
C THR A 144 7.80 7.99 2.61
N ALA A 145 7.45 9.02 3.38
CA ALA A 145 6.21 9.76 3.24
C ALA A 145 6.49 11.18 2.71
N SER A 146 5.70 11.65 1.75
CA SER A 146 5.87 12.97 1.13
C SER A 146 5.63 14.15 2.08
N ASP A 147 4.96 13.92 3.21
CA ASP A 147 4.71 14.91 4.24
C ASP A 147 5.87 15.09 5.23
N GLY A 148 6.96 14.33 5.05
CA GLY A 148 8.16 14.42 5.86
C GLY A 148 8.12 13.63 7.17
N ALA A 149 7.13 12.74 7.35
CA ALA A 149 7.16 11.78 8.46
C ALA A 149 8.43 10.91 8.41
N ALA A 150 8.86 10.42 9.58
CA ALA A 150 10.07 9.61 9.69
C ALA A 150 9.96 8.34 8.83
N GLN A 151 11.01 8.05 8.07
CA GLN A 151 11.06 6.87 7.21
C GLN A 151 11.08 5.56 8.02
N ALA A 152 10.76 4.45 7.36
CA ALA A 152 10.90 3.09 7.88
C ALA A 152 11.81 2.30 6.95
N LEU A 153 12.91 1.76 7.47
CA LEU A 153 13.88 0.97 6.70
C LEU A 153 14.12 -0.39 7.36
N CYS A 154 13.85 -1.45 6.60
CA CYS A 154 14.20 -2.80 6.99
C CYS A 154 14.96 -3.51 5.88
N THR A 155 16.12 -4.04 6.24
CA THR A 155 16.99 -4.81 5.36
C THR A 155 17.20 -6.21 5.93
N ALA A 156 17.62 -7.16 5.09
CA ALA A 156 18.00 -8.50 5.55
C ALA A 156 19.12 -8.47 6.61
N ALA A 157 19.95 -7.42 6.62
CA ALA A 157 21.02 -7.24 7.60
C ALA A 157 20.56 -6.60 8.91
N SER A 158 19.55 -5.74 8.88
CA SER A 158 19.09 -4.97 10.04
C SER A 158 17.66 -4.47 9.87
N CYS A 159 16.82 -4.73 10.88
CA CYS A 159 15.46 -4.22 11.01
C CYS A 159 15.13 -4.09 12.51
N PRO A 160 15.53 -2.97 13.14
CA PRO A 160 15.22 -2.70 14.54
C PRO A 160 13.71 -2.55 14.78
N ASP A 161 13.29 -2.69 16.04
CA ASP A 161 11.88 -2.67 16.45
C ASP A 161 11.20 -1.30 16.19
N ASP A 162 11.96 -0.21 16.12
CA ASP A 162 11.43 1.11 15.73
C ASP A 162 11.24 1.28 14.20
N GLN A 163 11.71 0.33 13.38
CA GLN A 163 11.57 0.34 11.93
C GLN A 163 10.42 -0.51 11.44
N ALA A 164 10.11 -1.61 12.14
CA ALA A 164 8.99 -2.47 11.78
C ALA A 164 8.46 -3.22 13.00
N TYR A 165 7.15 -3.48 12.99
CA TYR A 165 6.52 -4.40 13.92
C TYR A 165 7.24 -5.75 13.89
N SER A 166 7.87 -6.11 15.00
CA SER A 166 8.53 -7.39 15.20
C SER A 166 7.63 -8.40 15.93
N TYR A 167 6.62 -7.91 16.66
CA TYR A 167 5.55 -8.65 17.32
C TYR A 167 4.30 -7.77 17.46
N SER A 168 3.14 -8.34 17.81
CA SER A 168 1.81 -7.68 17.70
C SER A 168 1.54 -6.46 18.60
N THR A 169 2.47 -6.08 19.48
CA THR A 169 2.32 -4.95 20.41
C THR A 169 3.53 -4.02 20.37
N ASP A 170 4.27 -4.06 19.26
CA ASP A 170 5.44 -3.24 19.00
C ASP A 170 5.05 -1.85 18.47
N TYR A 171 4.54 -1.01 19.36
CA TYR A 171 4.10 0.35 19.00
C TYR A 171 5.26 1.31 18.70
N ALA A 172 6.52 0.84 18.76
CA ALA A 172 7.67 1.68 18.44
C ALA A 172 7.78 1.97 16.93
N ALA A 173 7.20 1.10 16.10
CA ALA A 173 7.15 1.24 14.65
C ALA A 173 5.95 2.06 14.13
N ASP A 174 5.03 2.45 15.00
CA ASP A 174 3.84 3.20 14.61
C ASP A 174 4.20 4.57 14.02
N ARG A 175 3.71 4.82 12.81
CA ARG A 175 3.82 6.12 12.14
C ARG A 175 2.46 6.55 11.66
N ASN A 176 2.32 7.85 11.46
CA ASN A 176 1.14 8.41 10.82
C ASN A 176 1.52 9.59 9.94
N SER A 177 0.75 9.78 8.88
CA SER A 177 0.94 10.85 7.91
C SER A 177 -0.39 11.51 7.57
N ALA A 178 -0.35 12.71 7.01
CA ALA A 178 -1.56 13.44 6.61
C ALA A 178 -2.36 12.65 5.56
N LEU A 179 -3.68 12.89 5.50
CA LEU A 179 -4.51 12.41 4.39
C LEU A 179 -3.95 12.93 3.04
N GLY A 180 -4.08 12.13 1.98
CA GLY A 180 -3.54 12.49 0.67
C GLY A 180 -2.02 12.37 0.52
N THR A 181 -1.32 11.81 1.51
CA THR A 181 0.14 11.60 1.46
C THR A 181 0.53 10.61 0.36
N THR A 182 1.68 10.83 -0.27
CA THR A 182 2.32 9.83 -1.12
C THR A 182 3.36 9.07 -0.31
N PHE A 183 3.21 7.75 -0.23
CA PHE A 183 4.18 6.81 0.31
C PHE A 183 5.00 6.22 -0.84
N THR A 184 6.32 6.38 -0.78
CA THR A 184 7.23 5.73 -1.73
C THR A 184 7.85 4.51 -1.08
N HIS A 185 7.53 3.35 -1.62
CA HIS A 185 8.03 2.04 -1.24
C HIS A 185 9.17 1.64 -2.18
N THR A 186 10.40 1.83 -1.72
CA THR A 186 11.62 1.53 -2.47
C THR A 186 12.14 0.15 -2.10
N PHE A 187 12.21 -0.73 -3.10
CA PHE A 187 12.78 -2.07 -2.99
C PHE A 187 14.27 -2.05 -3.33
N CYS A 188 15.08 -2.77 -2.54
CA CYS A 188 16.55 -2.72 -2.59
C CYS A 188 17.11 -1.30 -2.35
N GLY A 189 16.50 -0.59 -1.41
CA GLY A 189 16.88 0.77 -0.98
C GLY A 189 17.82 0.82 0.20
#